data_AF-A0A662UWH4-F1
#
_entry.id   AF-A0A662UWH4-F1
#
_cell.length_a   1.000
_cell.length_b   1.000
_cell.length_c   1.000
_cell.angle_alpha   90.00
_cell.angle_beta   90.00
_cell.angle_gamma   90.00
#
_symmetry.space_group_name_H-M   'P 1'
#
loop_
_entity.id
_entity.type
_entity.pdbx_description
1 polymer ?
#
loop_
_entity_poly.entity_id
_entity_poly.type
_entity_poly.pdbx_seq_one_letter_code
_entity_poly.pdbx_strand_id
1 'polypeptide(L)'
;MKSSKDFRKENEIVLLAGTRPEIVKLFPIIKTLKNIVSSAYYFVWSGQHYDYELSMVFFEELGGLVPDYDLGVGSGSHGVQTARVIQGIEEVLKRVW
;
A
#
# COMPACT_ATOMS: atom_id res chain seq x y z
N MET A 1 -7.91 18.46 33.89
CA MET A 1 -7.16 17.24 34.24
C MET A 1 -7.22 16.31 33.03
N LYS A 2 -6.22 16.37 32.13
CA LYS A 2 -6.18 15.54 30.91
C LYS A 2 -5.79 14.13 31.33
N SER A 3 -6.76 13.22 31.34
CA SER A 3 -6.53 11.83 31.71
C SER A 3 -5.92 11.08 30.53
N SER A 4 -4.87 10.35 30.88
CA SER A 4 -4.06 9.41 30.11
C SER A 4 -4.85 8.34 29.35
N LYS A 5 -4.33 7.99 28.17
CA LYS A 5 -4.61 6.81 27.31
C LYS A 5 -5.83 6.92 26.37
N ASP A 6 -5.60 7.45 25.18
CA ASP A 6 -6.28 6.99 23.96
C ASP A 6 -5.30 7.08 22.76
N PHE A 7 -4.34 6.16 22.70
CA PHE A 7 -3.49 5.92 21.51
C PHE A 7 -4.25 5.06 20.47
N ARG A 8 -5.55 5.30 20.25
CA ARG A 8 -6.40 4.46 19.39
C ARG A 8 -6.54 5.03 17.98
N LYS A 9 -5.51 4.79 17.16
CA LYS A 9 -5.58 4.43 15.73
C LYS A 9 -4.14 4.29 15.22
N GLU A 10 -3.57 3.09 15.28
CA GLU A 10 -2.12 2.93 15.12
C GLU A 10 -1.62 3.14 13.66
N ASN A 11 -2.47 2.99 12.64
CA ASN A 11 -2.08 3.17 11.25
C ASN A 11 -2.56 4.51 10.66
N GLU A 12 -1.72 5.56 10.71
CA GLU A 12 -2.05 6.89 10.15
C GLU A 12 -1.63 7.08 8.69
N ILE A 13 -0.87 6.14 8.12
CA ILE A 13 -0.26 6.28 6.79
C ILE A 13 -0.77 5.20 5.85
N VAL A 14 -1.16 5.60 4.64
CA VAL A 14 -1.44 4.66 3.54
C VAL A 14 -0.39 4.87 2.45
N LEU A 15 0.36 3.83 2.15
CA LEU A 15 1.37 3.83 1.09
C LEU A 15 0.79 3.10 -0.13
N LEU A 16 0.60 3.83 -1.23
CA LEU A 16 0.06 3.30 -2.48
C LEU A 16 1.16 3.19 -3.54
N ALA A 17 1.30 2.02 -4.16
CA ALA A 17 2.12 1.81 -5.35
C ALA A 17 1.43 0.86 -6.32
N GLY A 18 1.78 0.88 -7.60
CA GLY A 18 1.21 -0.04 -8.59
C GLY A 18 2.13 -0.44 -9.72
N THR A 19 3.34 0.08 -9.75
CA THR A 19 4.35 -0.23 -10.76
C THR A 19 5.67 -0.61 -10.12
N ARG A 20 6.51 -1.31 -10.87
CA ARG A 20 7.85 -1.72 -10.43
C ARG A 20 8.75 -0.52 -10.04
N PRO A 21 8.83 0.59 -10.81
CA PRO A 21 9.61 1.75 -10.39
C PRO A 21 9.12 2.39 -9.08
N GLU A 22 7.82 2.33 -8.79
CA GLU A 22 7.25 2.87 -7.56
C GLU A 22 7.66 2.02 -6.35
N ILE A 23 7.51 0.69 -6.43
CA ILE A 23 7.83 -0.18 -5.28
C ILE A 23 9.32 -0.16 -4.94
N VAL A 24 10.21 -0.11 -5.94
CA VAL A 24 11.66 0.01 -5.72
C VAL A 24 12.00 1.30 -4.96
N LYS A 25 11.30 2.41 -5.26
CA LYS A 25 11.49 3.70 -4.56
C LYS A 25 10.83 3.73 -3.19
N LEU A 26 9.70 3.04 -3.03
CA LEU A 26 8.93 2.99 -1.79
C LEU A 26 9.56 2.05 -0.76
N PHE A 27 10.26 1.00 -1.20
CA PHE A 27 10.81 -0.03 -0.34
C PHE A 27 11.71 0.49 0.80
N PRO A 28 12.66 1.43 0.58
CA PRO A 28 13.46 2.01 1.67
C PRO A 28 12.60 2.72 2.73
N ILE A 29 11.50 3.36 2.32
CA ILE A 29 10.55 4.03 3.23
C ILE A 29 9.83 2.98 4.08
N ILE A 30 9.27 1.95 3.44
CA ILE A 30 8.61 0.81 4.10
C ILE A 30 9.54 0.15 5.13
N LYS A 31 10.78 -0.14 4.74
CA LYS A 31 11.79 -0.74 5.62
C LYS A 31 12.08 0.16 6.83
N THR A 32 12.18 1.46 6.61
CA THR A 32 12.41 2.45 7.68
C THR A 32 11.22 2.53 8.63
N LEU A 33 10.00 2.61 8.10
CA LEU A 33 8.78 2.68 8.91
C LEU A 33 8.59 1.41 9.76
N LYS A 34 8.82 0.21 9.19
CA LYS A 34 8.76 -1.07 9.92
C LYS A 34 9.64 -1.08 11.18
N ASN A 35 10.80 -0.41 11.13
CA ASN A 35 11.76 -0.35 12.24
C ASN A 35 11.39 0.70 13.31
N ILE A 36 10.60 1.72 12.97
CA ILE A 36 10.21 2.79 13.90
C ILE A 36 8.92 2.38 14.62
N VAL A 37 7.88 2.03 13.86
CA VAL A 37 6.58 1.54 14.37
C VAL A 37 6.01 0.58 13.33
N SER A 38 6.03 -0.72 13.63
CA SER A 38 5.61 -1.74 12.67
C SER A 38 4.12 -1.67 12.31
N SER A 39 3.29 -1.05 13.15
CA SER A 39 1.86 -0.78 12.93
C SER A 39 1.57 0.65 12.47
N ALA A 40 2.48 1.33 11.76
CA ALA A 40 2.30 2.73 11.36
C ALA A 40 1.69 2.95 9.97
N TYR A 41 1.63 1.93 9.11
CA TYR A 41 1.14 2.10 7.75
C TYR A 41 0.38 0.88 7.21
N TYR A 42 -0.52 1.14 6.27
CA TYR A 42 -1.05 0.14 5.34
C TYR A 42 -0.35 0.28 4.00
N PHE A 43 0.13 -0.83 3.46
CA PHE A 43 0.65 -0.90 2.10
C PHE A 43 -0.44 -1.40 1.14
N VAL A 44 -0.77 -0.56 0.15
CA VAL A 44 -1.77 -0.84 -0.88
C VAL A 44 -1.07 -1.00 -2.22
N TRP A 45 -1.27 -2.15 -2.85
CA TRP A 45 -0.86 -2.42 -4.22
C TRP A 45 -2.02 -2.15 -5.17
N SER A 46 -1.85 -1.30 -6.18
CA SER A 46 -2.94 -0.99 -7.10
C SER A 46 -3.13 -2.06 -8.17
N GLY A 47 -2.11 -2.86 -8.48
CA GLY A 47 -2.22 -3.92 -9.49
C GLY A 47 -2.38 -3.40 -10.92
N GLN A 48 -1.95 -2.17 -11.24
CA GLN A 48 -1.99 -1.61 -12.60
C GLN A 48 -0.96 -2.21 -13.57
N HIS A 49 -0.01 -3.02 -13.06
CA HIS A 49 1.00 -3.67 -13.90
C HIS A 49 0.57 -5.09 -14.33
N TYR A 50 0.90 -5.43 -15.58
CA TYR A 50 0.37 -6.60 -16.31
C TYR A 50 0.77 -7.98 -15.78
N ASP A 51 1.70 -8.06 -14.82
CA ASP A 51 2.24 -9.34 -14.39
C ASP A 51 2.29 -9.43 -12.86
N TYR A 52 1.25 -10.07 -12.32
CA TYR A 52 1.09 -10.37 -10.91
C TYR A 52 2.18 -11.34 -10.43
N GLU A 53 2.55 -12.32 -11.26
CA GLU A 53 3.62 -13.28 -10.93
C GLU A 53 4.97 -12.56 -10.82
N LEU A 54 5.24 -11.64 -11.74
CA LEU A 54 6.44 -10.80 -11.65
C LEU A 54 6.44 -9.92 -10.41
N SER A 55 5.28 -9.38 -10.02
CA SER A 55 5.15 -8.54 -8.82
C SER A 55 5.42 -9.33 -7.54
N MET A 56 4.98 -10.59 -7.48
CA MET A 56 5.24 -11.50 -6.35
C MET A 56 6.72 -11.80 -6.18
N VAL A 57 7.46 -12.07 -7.27
CA VAL A 57 8.91 -12.28 -7.21
C VAL A 57 9.62 -11.04 -6.63
N PHE A 58 9.21 -9.84 -7.04
CA PHE A 58 9.77 -8.60 -6.47
C PHE A 58 9.46 -8.45 -4.97
N PHE A 59 8.27 -8.82 -4.52
CA PHE A 59 7.93 -8.79 -3.11
C PHE A 59 8.77 -9.76 -2.28
N GLU A 60 9.04 -10.95 -2.80
CA GLU A 60 9.96 -11.91 -2.16
C GLU A 60 11.39 -11.39 -2.10
N GLU A 61 11.93 -10.87 -3.21
CA GLU A 61 13.28 -10.29 -3.29
C GLU A 61 13.47 -9.09 -2.36
N LEU A 62 12.41 -8.31 -2.14
CA LEU A 62 12.38 -7.17 -1.23
C LEU A 62 12.10 -7.58 0.23
N GLY A 63 12.45 -8.82 0.61
CA GLY A 63 12.34 -9.28 1.99
C GLY A 63 10.91 -9.65 2.40
N GLY A 64 10.14 -10.23 1.49
CA GLY A 64 8.78 -10.72 1.75
C GLY A 64 7.79 -9.59 2.02
N LEU A 65 7.86 -8.51 1.24
CA LEU A 65 6.93 -7.39 1.37
C LEU A 65 5.54 -7.78 0.84
N VAL A 66 4.58 -8.01 1.71
CA VAL A 66 3.20 -8.33 1.32
C VAL A 66 2.32 -7.08 1.42
N PRO A 67 1.52 -6.74 0.41
CA PRO A 67 0.51 -5.68 0.52
C PRO A 67 -0.62 -6.08 1.47
N ASP A 68 -1.07 -5.15 2.29
CA ASP A 68 -2.27 -5.29 3.13
C ASP A 68 -3.54 -5.32 2.27
N TYR A 69 -3.52 -4.58 1.16
CA TYR A 69 -4.61 -4.53 0.17
C TYR A 69 -4.05 -4.59 -1.24
N ASP A 70 -4.63 -5.43 -2.09
CA ASP A 70 -4.44 -5.41 -3.54
C ASP A 70 -5.74 -4.97 -4.22
N LEU A 71 -5.68 -3.91 -5.02
CA LEU A 71 -6.85 -3.35 -5.71
C LEU A 71 -7.19 -4.08 -7.01
N GLY A 72 -6.25 -4.86 -7.58
CA GLY A 72 -6.47 -5.62 -8.81
C GLY A 72 -6.94 -4.78 -10.00
N VAL A 73 -6.46 -3.53 -10.13
CA VAL A 73 -6.92 -2.57 -11.17
C VAL A 73 -6.74 -3.13 -12.58
N GLY A 74 -5.65 -3.87 -12.79
CA GLY A 74 -5.26 -4.44 -14.06
C GLY A 74 -5.05 -3.38 -15.12
N SER A 75 -5.17 -3.79 -16.38
CA SER A 75 -4.81 -2.96 -17.51
C SER A 75 -6.01 -2.28 -18.16
N GLY A 76 -5.73 -1.20 -18.89
CA GLY A 76 -6.76 -0.40 -19.57
C GLY A 76 -6.19 0.92 -20.09
N SER A 77 -7.02 1.82 -20.58
CA SER A 77 -6.59 3.20 -20.84
C SER A 77 -6.24 3.91 -19.52
N HIS A 78 -5.40 4.95 -19.60
CA HIS A 78 -5.01 5.71 -18.40
C HIS A 78 -6.23 6.21 -17.61
N GLY A 79 -7.27 6.70 -18.29
CA GLY A 79 -8.50 7.15 -17.62
C GLY A 79 -9.21 6.03 -16.85
N VAL A 80 -9.28 4.82 -17.41
CA VAL A 80 -9.90 3.67 -16.75
C VAL A 80 -9.08 3.22 -15.55
N GLN A 81 -7.76 3.12 -15.69
CA GLN A 81 -6.87 2.75 -14.59
C GLN A 81 -6.96 3.76 -13.44
N THR A 82 -6.86 5.05 -13.73
CA THR A 82 -7.00 6.13 -12.72
C THR A 82 -8.33 6.05 -11.98
N ALA A 83 -9.45 5.89 -12.70
CA ALA A 83 -10.77 5.80 -12.07
C ALA A 83 -10.87 4.60 -11.12
N ARG A 84 -10.35 3.43 -11.53
CA ARG A 84 -10.33 2.23 -10.69
C ARG A 84 -9.43 2.37 -9.47
N VAL A 85 -8.26 2.99 -9.61
CA VAL A 85 -7.37 3.27 -8.47
C VAL A 85 -8.07 4.18 -7.46
N ILE A 86 -8.71 5.26 -7.93
CA ILE A 86 -9.46 6.19 -7.06
C ILE A 86 -10.60 5.48 -6.34
N GLN A 87 -11.37 4.65 -7.04
CA GLN A 87 -12.44 3.86 -6.43
C GLN A 87 -11.89 2.87 -5.39
N GLY A 88 -10.82 2.15 -5.72
CA GLY A 88 -10.23 1.15 -4.83
C GLY A 88 -9.62 1.76 -3.58
N ILE A 89 -8.91 2.89 -3.70
CA ILE A 89 -8.32 3.55 -2.54
C ILE A 89 -9.38 4.13 -1.60
N GLU A 90 -10.48 4.67 -2.13
CA GLU A 90 -11.61 5.14 -1.32
C GLU A 90 -12.18 4.01 -0.43
N GLU A 91 -12.36 2.81 -1.00
CA GLU A 91 -12.84 1.65 -0.25
C GLU A 91 -11.86 1.15 0.81
N VAL A 92 -10.55 1.27 0.56
CA VAL A 92 -9.53 1.00 1.58
C VAL A 92 -9.61 2.05 2.69
N LEU A 93 -9.64 3.34 2.34
CA LEU A 93 -9.68 4.44 3.32
C LEU A 93 -10.87 4.32 4.26
N LYS A 94 -12.07 4.01 3.75
CA LYS A 94 -13.27 3.77 4.59
C LYS A 94 -13.14 2.61 5.59
N ARG A 95 -12.24 1.66 5.34
CA ARG A 95 -12.02 0.51 6.25
C ARG A 95 -11.01 0.83 7.32
N VAL A 96 -10.02 1.67 7.00
CA VAL A 96 -8.87 1.92 7.87
C VAL A 96 -8.96 3.24 8.65
N TRP A 97 -9.77 4.19 8.17
CA TRP A 97 -10.05 5.49 8.79
C TRP A 97 -11.54 5.63 9.09
#